data_AF-A0A0Q2R4Z8-F1
#
_entry.id   AF-A0A0Q2R4Z8-F1
#
_cell.length_a   1.000
_cell.length_b   1.000
_cell.length_c   1.000
_cell.angle_alpha   90.00
_cell.angle_beta   90.00
_cell.angle_gamma   90.00
#
_symmetry.space_group_name_H-M   'P 1'
#
loop_
_entity.id
_entity.type
_entity.pdbx_description
1 polymer ?
#
loop_
_entity_poly.entity_id
_entity_poly.type
_entity_poly.pdbx_seq_one_letter_code
_entity_poly.pdbx_strand_id
1 'polypeptide(L)'
;MNLDELARVLDAIGISAQVLALGGHADYSWCVERAQDGAWEVYWSERGNKNGLVRLPTETDACYQLLGRLAYSQLLAGAIRPS
;
A
#
# COMPACT_ATOMS: atom_id res chain seq x y z
N MET A 1 13.13 1.05 1.26
CA MET A 1 11.81 1.49 0.79
C MET A 1 11.20 2.37 1.86
N ASN A 2 10.89 3.61 1.48
CA ASN A 2 10.04 4.53 2.23
C ASN A 2 8.78 4.86 1.40
N LEU A 3 7.87 5.67 1.94
CA LEU A 3 6.62 6.03 1.26
C LEU A 3 6.83 6.70 -0.11
N ASP A 4 7.85 7.55 -0.25
CA ASP A 4 8.16 8.24 -1.51
C ASP A 4 8.68 7.25 -2.58
N GLU A 5 9.54 6.32 -2.17
CA GLU A 5 10.02 5.24 -3.04
C GLU A 5 8.89 4.30 -3.45
N LEU A 6 7.99 3.98 -2.52
CA LEU A 6 6.81 3.17 -2.80
C LEU A 6 5.89 3.84 -3.82
N ALA A 7 5.59 5.13 -3.66
CA ALA A 7 4.76 5.88 -4.59
C ALA A 7 5.30 5.80 -6.02
N ARG A 8 6.62 6.00 -6.20
CA ARG A 8 7.28 5.92 -7.51
C ARG A 8 7.20 4.53 -8.13
N VAL A 9 7.41 3.47 -7.33
CA VAL A 9 7.36 2.09 -7.84
C VAL A 9 5.93 1.69 -8.20
N LEU A 10 4.94 2.07 -7.39
CA LEU A 10 3.53 1.78 -7.66
C LEU A 10 3.03 2.49 -8.93
N ASP A 11 3.43 3.74 -9.14
CA ASP A 11 3.18 4.47 -10.38
C ASP A 11 3.80 3.77 -11.59
N ALA A 12 5.07 3.33 -11.47
CA ALA A 12 5.77 2.60 -12.53
C ALA A 12 5.11 1.27 -12.93
N ILE A 13 4.38 0.62 -12.01
CA ILE A 13 3.59 -0.60 -12.30
C ILE A 13 2.11 -0.28 -12.58
N GLY A 14 1.75 0.98 -12.82
CA GLY A 14 0.43 1.38 -13.30
C GLY A 14 -0.67 1.47 -12.22
N ILE A 15 -0.31 1.59 -10.95
CA ILE A 15 -1.28 1.83 -9.87
C ILE A 15 -1.56 3.33 -9.78
N SER A 16 -2.84 3.71 -9.88
CA SER A 16 -3.26 5.11 -9.74
C SER A 16 -3.03 5.65 -8.33
N ALA A 17 -2.46 6.84 -8.20
CA ALA A 17 -2.33 7.54 -6.93
C ALA A 17 -3.68 7.84 -6.26
N GLN A 18 -4.79 7.87 -7.01
CA GLN A 18 -6.13 8.14 -6.47
C GLN A 18 -6.66 7.01 -5.57
N VAL A 19 -6.10 5.79 -5.67
CA VAL A 19 -6.47 4.66 -4.82
C VAL A 19 -5.46 4.43 -3.68
N LEU A 20 -4.57 5.39 -3.43
CA LEU A 20 -3.49 5.31 -2.45
C LEU A 20 -3.58 6.45 -1.44
N ALA A 21 -3.37 6.11 -0.17
CA ALA A 21 -3.14 7.05 0.92
C ALA A 21 -1.84 6.66 1.64
N LEU A 22 -0.72 7.21 1.18
CA LEU A 22 0.61 6.92 1.72
C LEU A 22 1.00 7.98 2.76
N GLY A 23 1.25 7.55 3.99
CA GLY A 23 1.49 8.42 5.14
C GLY A 23 0.22 8.92 5.83
N GLY A 24 -0.94 8.36 5.49
CA GLY A 24 -2.22 8.81 6.03
C GLY A 24 -3.38 7.89 5.65
N HIS A 25 -4.58 8.45 5.70
CA HIS A 25 -5.83 7.72 5.54
C HIS A 25 -6.77 8.45 4.58
N ALA A 26 -7.41 7.69 3.68
CA ALA A 26 -8.52 8.15 2.86
C ALA A 26 -9.49 6.99 2.60
N ASP A 27 -10.78 7.27 2.47
CA ASP A 27 -11.78 6.26 2.10
C ASP A 27 -11.54 5.73 0.68
N TYR A 28 -11.90 4.46 0.46
CA TYR A 28 -11.72 3.74 -0.82
C TYR A 28 -10.27 3.79 -1.34
N SER A 29 -9.32 3.66 -0.43
CA SER A 29 -7.88 3.72 -0.73
C SER A 29 -7.10 2.65 0.03
N TRP A 30 -6.01 2.18 -0.58
CA TRP A 30 -4.97 1.45 0.15
C TRP A 30 -4.18 2.44 0.99
N CYS A 31 -4.19 2.24 2.30
CA CYS A 31 -3.55 3.10 3.27
C CYS A 31 -2.26 2.48 3.78
N VAL A 32 -1.22 3.31 3.92
CA VAL A 32 -0.03 3.01 4.73
C VAL A 32 0.14 4.18 5.69
N GLU A 33 -0.02 3.95 6.99
CA GLU A 33 0.09 5.03 7.98
C GLU A 33 0.77 4.56 9.27
N ARG A 34 1.24 5.51 10.07
CA ARG A 34 1.81 5.22 11.39
C ARG A 34 0.74 5.43 12.46
N ALA A 35 0.42 4.37 13.20
CA ALA A 35 -0.49 4.41 14.33
C ALA A 35 0.13 5.16 15.52
N GLN A 36 -0.71 5.53 16.49
CA GLN A 36 -0.30 6.30 17.68
C GLN A 36 0.72 5.55 18.56
N ASP A 37 0.63 4.22 18.62
CA ASP A 37 1.58 3.37 19.34
C ASP A 37 2.90 3.16 18.57
N GLY A 38 3.05 3.79 17.40
CA GLY A 38 4.26 3.78 16.60
C GLY A 38 4.35 2.64 15.58
N ALA A 39 3.43 1.67 15.60
CA ALA A 39 3.34 0.63 14.58
C ALA A 39 2.89 1.20 13.23
N TRP A 40 3.30 0.55 12.15
CA TRP A 40 2.86 0.87 10.80
C TRP A 40 1.69 -0.01 10.40
N GLU A 41 0.66 0.57 9.80
CA GLU A 41 -0.56 -0.12 9.40
C GLU A 41 -0.70 -0.10 7.88
N VAL A 42 -1.06 -1.25 7.31
CA VAL A 42 -1.37 -1.42 5.88
C VAL A 42 -2.73 -2.05 5.74
N TYR A 43 -3.65 -1.39 5.03
CA TYR A 43 -5.04 -1.87 4.88
C TYR A 43 -5.76 -1.21 3.71
N TRP A 44 -6.89 -1.79 3.30
CA TRP A 44 -7.86 -1.14 2.41
C TRP A 44 -8.91 -0.42 3.26
N SER A 45 -9.01 0.90 3.10
CA SER A 45 -10.05 1.68 3.78
C SER A 45 -11.33 1.64 2.97
N GLU A 46 -12.43 1.25 3.60
CA GLU A 46 -13.75 1.32 2.98
C GLU A 46 -14.83 1.64 4.01
N ARG A 47 -15.46 2.80 3.85
CA ARG A 47 -16.55 3.27 4.71
C ARG A 47 -16.14 3.26 6.18
N GLY A 48 -14.94 3.77 6.46
CA GLY A 48 -14.34 3.78 7.80
C GLY A 48 -13.81 2.44 8.33
N ASN A 49 -13.92 1.34 7.57
CA ASN A 49 -13.36 0.04 7.99
C ASN A 49 -11.93 -0.15 7.48
N LYS A 50 -11.04 -0.67 8.35
CA LYS A 50 -9.67 -1.10 7.97
C LYS A 50 -9.68 -2.56 7.54
N ASN A 51 -9.98 -2.82 6.27
CA ASN A 51 -10.06 -4.17 5.74
C ASN A 51 -8.67 -4.76 5.49
N GLY A 52 -8.46 -6.01 5.92
CA GLY A 52 -7.19 -6.72 5.71
C GLY A 52 -6.00 -6.11 6.46
N LEU A 53 -6.26 -5.43 7.59
CA LEU A 53 -5.26 -4.74 8.41
C LEU A 53 -4.08 -5.65 8.77
N VAL A 54 -2.88 -5.14 8.48
CA VAL A 54 -1.60 -5.70 8.94
C VAL A 54 -0.86 -4.62 9.70
N ARG A 55 -0.34 -4.96 10.88
CA ARG A 55 0.50 -4.08 11.71
C ARG A 55 1.95 -4.55 11.64
N LEU A 56 2.88 -3.64 11.35
CA LEU A 56 4.28 -3.91 11.06
C LEU A 56 5.19 -2.98 11.87
N PRO A 57 6.41 -3.42 12.22
CA PRO A 57 7.28 -2.65 13.12
C PRO A 57 7.96 -1.46 12.43
N THR A 58 8.12 -1.49 11.10
CA THR A 58 8.86 -0.47 10.36
C THR A 58 8.12 0.02 9.12
N GLU A 59 8.45 1.24 8.68
CA GLU A 59 7.95 1.82 7.43
C GLU A 59 8.33 0.94 6.23
N THR A 60 9.55 0.41 6.24
CA THR A 60 10.07 -0.43 5.16
C THR A 60 9.27 -1.71 4.99
N ASP A 61 8.94 -2.39 6.09
CA ASP A 61 8.11 -3.61 6.03
C ASP A 61 6.70 -3.29 5.53
N ALA A 62 6.12 -2.17 5.97
CA ALA A 62 4.81 -1.71 5.53
C ALA A 62 4.79 -1.38 4.03
N CYS A 63 5.83 -0.72 3.53
CA CYS A 63 5.94 -0.41 2.10
C CYS A 63 6.06 -1.68 1.26
N TYR A 64 6.91 -2.63 1.65
CA TYR A 64 7.03 -3.91 0.93
C TYR A 64 5.73 -4.73 0.99
N GLN A 65 5.02 -4.68 2.11
CA GLN A 65 3.74 -5.37 2.24
C GLN A 65 2.69 -4.83 1.27
N LEU A 66 2.58 -3.51 1.12
CA LEU A 66 1.65 -2.95 0.13
C LEU A 66 2.12 -3.22 -1.31
N LEU A 67 3.42 -3.03 -1.59
CA LEU A 67 3.98 -3.32 -2.91
C LEU A 67 3.70 -4.75 -3.34
N GLY A 68 3.94 -5.73 -2.47
CA GLY A 68 3.69 -7.15 -2.77
C GLY A 68 2.24 -7.44 -3.14
N ARG A 69 1.28 -6.87 -2.38
CA ARG A 69 -0.16 -7.02 -2.66
C ARG A 69 -0.54 -6.47 -4.03
N LEU A 70 -0.10 -5.25 -4.34
CA LEU A 70 -0.50 -4.57 -5.58
C LEU A 70 0.26 -5.09 -6.79
N ALA A 71 1.53 -5.43 -6.66
CA ALA A 71 2.29 -6.11 -7.71
C ALA A 71 1.67 -7.47 -8.04
N TYR A 72 1.26 -8.26 -7.04
CA TYR A 72 0.56 -9.52 -7.27
C TYR A 72 -0.77 -9.32 -8.02
N SER A 73 -1.54 -8.28 -7.68
CA SER A 73 -2.76 -7.92 -8.42
C SER A 73 -2.45 -7.56 -9.87
N GLN A 74 -1.41 -6.76 -10.14
CA GLN A 74 -1.01 -6.41 -11.50
C GLN A 74 -0.51 -7.60 -12.30
N LEU A 75 0.17 -8.56 -11.65
CA LEU A 75 0.60 -9.80 -12.28
C LEU A 75 -0.61 -10.63 -12.71
N LEU A 76 -1.60 -10.80 -11.84
CA LEU A 76 -2.84 -11.52 -12.16
C LEU A 76 -3.66 -10.83 -13.25
N ALA A 77 -3.65 -9.50 -13.29
CA ALA A 77 -4.28 -8.71 -14.33
C ALA A 77 -3.52 -8.74 -15.67
N GLY A 78 -2.30 -9.31 -15.70
CA GLY A 78 -1.43 -9.34 -16.88
C GLY A 78 -0.77 -8.00 -17.24
N ALA A 79 -0.85 -7.02 -16.33
CA ALA A 79 -0.27 -5.68 -16.48
C ALA A 79 1.25 -5.69 -16.28
N ILE A 80 1.77 -6.58 -15.42
CA ILE A 80 3.19 -6.90 -15.33
C ILE A 80 3.42 -8.37 -15.70
N ARG A 81 4.55 -8.67 -16.34
CA ARG A 81 4.89 -10.03 -16.79
C ARG A 81 6.27 -10.43 -16.27
N PRO A 82 6.44 -11.67 -15.77
CA PRO A 82 7.76 -12.21 -15.53
C PRO A 82 8.52 -12.26 -16.87
N SER A 83 9.79 -11.87 -16.83
CA SER A 83 10.73 -12.01 -17.96
C SER A 83 11.04 -13.47 -18.26
#